data_AF-A0A497BQW4-F1
#
_entry.id   AF-A0A497BQW4-F1
#
_cell.length_a   1.000
_cell.length_b   1.000
_cell.length_c   1.000
_cell.angle_alpha   90.00
_cell.angle_beta   90.00
_cell.angle_gamma   90.00
#
_symmetry.space_group_name_H-M   'P 1'
#
loop_
_entity.id
_entity.type
_entity.pdbx_description
1 polymer ?
#
loop_
_entity_poly.entity_id
_entity_poly.type
_entity_poly.pdbx_seq_one_letter_code
_entity_poly.pdbx_strand_id
1 'polypeptide(L)'
;MGKGLKHQKLLSLKEIEGPVATHDGFLKHELARRKEALELVDDAARLAEYIGGRLEPIGRGESWSIAKEVFPGIEILFVFQHGDDEFPANLRVLFFGDRIENTRGEDLADLAVACVNHMLRYVRETVQEPPQICLIV
;
A
#
# COMPACT_ATOMS: atom_id res chain seq x y z
N MET A 1 -4.86 5.26 -22.21
CA MET A 1 -3.49 4.72 -22.08
C MET A 1 -2.79 5.49 -20.98
N GLY A 2 -2.73 4.94 -19.77
CA GLY A 2 -2.05 5.59 -18.65
C GLY A 2 -0.55 5.66 -18.91
N LYS A 3 0.06 6.84 -18.72
CA LYS A 3 1.51 6.99 -18.67
C LYS A 3 1.99 6.19 -17.45
N GLY A 4 2.76 5.12 -17.65
CA GLY A 4 3.34 4.36 -16.55
C GLY A 4 4.15 5.25 -15.61
N LEU A 5 4.29 4.83 -14.35
CA LEU A 5 4.87 5.61 -13.24
C LEU A 5 6.31 6.13 -13.42
N LYS A 6 7.02 5.75 -14.49
CA LYS A 6 8.44 6.10 -14.72
C LYS A 6 8.77 7.59 -14.68
N HIS A 7 7.78 8.48 -14.80
CA HIS A 7 7.97 9.93 -14.78
C HIS A 7 7.19 10.67 -13.69
N GLN A 8 6.52 9.95 -12.78
CA GLN A 8 5.77 10.57 -11.70
C GLN A 8 6.61 10.64 -10.42
N LYS A 9 6.50 11.77 -9.71
CA LYS A 9 7.14 11.97 -8.42
C LYS A 9 6.38 11.14 -7.38
N LEU A 10 6.93 9.98 -7.04
CA LEU A 10 6.45 9.15 -5.94
C LEU A 10 6.97 9.73 -4.63
N LEU A 11 6.06 10.04 -3.71
CA LEU A 11 6.36 10.69 -2.44
C LEU A 11 5.99 9.76 -1.29
N SER A 12 6.87 9.67 -0.30
CA SER A 12 6.50 9.18 1.02
C SER A 12 5.69 10.23 1.79
N LEU A 13 4.96 9.81 2.81
CA LEU A 13 4.25 10.73 3.69
C LEU A 13 5.21 11.74 4.35
N LYS A 14 6.41 11.29 4.71
CA LYS A 14 7.48 12.17 5.21
C LYS A 14 7.84 13.29 4.24
N GLU A 15 7.88 13.03 2.95
CA GLU A 15 8.19 14.05 1.94
C GLU A 15 7.03 15.03 1.74
N ILE A 16 5.79 14.60 2.00
CA ILE A 16 4.59 15.46 1.94
C ILE A 16 4.49 16.35 3.19
N GLU A 17 4.69 15.77 4.38
CA GLU A 17 4.50 16.48 5.66
C GLU A 17 5.72 17.28 6.13
N GLY A 18 6.91 16.95 5.62
CA GLY A 18 8.15 17.60 6.03
C GLY A 18 8.65 17.14 7.42
N PRO A 19 9.36 18.00 8.18
CA PRO A 19 10.17 17.57 9.33
C PRO A 19 9.40 16.95 10.51
N VAL A 20 8.10 17.27 10.66
CA VAL A 20 7.27 16.87 11.81
C VAL A 20 6.38 15.65 11.45
N ALA A 21 6.76 14.86 10.43
CA ALA A 21 6.00 13.77 9.82
C ALA A 21 5.48 12.69 10.82
N THR A 22 4.45 13.04 11.58
CA THR A 22 3.92 12.26 12.70
C THR A 22 3.08 11.11 12.15
N HIS A 23 2.39 11.35 11.03
CA HIS A 23 1.57 10.34 10.37
C HIS A 23 2.43 9.33 9.58
N ASP A 24 3.67 9.68 9.18
CA ASP A 24 4.60 8.73 8.56
C ASP A 24 4.99 7.62 9.54
N GLY A 25 5.29 7.99 10.80
CA GLY A 25 5.57 7.04 11.87
C GLY A 25 4.38 6.15 12.18
N PHE A 26 3.19 6.73 12.29
CA PHE A 26 1.94 5.99 12.46
C PHE A 26 1.69 5.01 11.32
N LEU A 27 1.74 5.47 10.06
CA LEU A 27 1.52 4.64 8.88
C LEU A 27 2.51 3.47 8.86
N LYS A 28 3.81 3.72 9.05
CA LYS A 28 4.83 2.66 9.11
C LYS A 28 4.53 1.63 10.18
N HIS A 29 4.07 2.05 11.36
CA HIS A 29 3.67 1.15 12.42
C HIS A 29 2.47 0.28 12.00
N GLU A 30 1.44 0.87 11.39
CA GLU A 30 0.27 0.13 10.91
C GLU A 30 0.63 -0.88 9.79
N LEU A 31 1.49 -0.51 8.85
CA LEU A 31 1.97 -1.40 7.79
C LEU A 31 2.81 -2.55 8.36
N ALA A 32 3.69 -2.25 9.33
CA ALA A 32 4.59 -3.24 9.93
C ALA A 32 3.83 -4.41 10.56
N ARG A 33 2.68 -4.14 11.19
CA ARG A 33 1.86 -5.18 11.83
C ARG A 33 1.09 -6.07 10.84
N ARG A 34 0.85 -5.60 9.61
CA ARG A 34 -0.05 -6.23 8.63
C ARG A 34 0.67 -6.93 7.48
N LYS A 35 1.93 -6.59 7.25
CA LYS A 35 2.70 -7.05 6.08
C LYS A 35 2.80 -8.58 5.95
N GLU A 36 2.93 -9.32 7.05
CA GLU A 36 3.10 -10.78 7.02
C GLU A 36 1.86 -11.49 6.46
N ALA A 37 0.67 -11.00 6.77
CA ALA A 37 -0.55 -11.55 6.21
C ALA A 37 -0.65 -11.37 4.69
N LEU A 38 0.03 -10.37 4.12
CA LEU A 38 0.05 -10.13 2.68
C LEU A 38 1.00 -11.07 1.93
N GLU A 39 1.84 -11.84 2.62
CA GLU A 39 2.61 -12.93 1.99
C GLU A 39 1.70 -14.08 1.52
N LEU A 40 0.47 -14.14 2.03
CA LEU A 40 -0.52 -15.14 1.67
C LEU A 40 -1.32 -14.77 0.42
N VAL A 41 -1.02 -13.64 -0.21
CA VAL A 41 -1.65 -13.22 -1.47
C VAL A 41 -1.05 -14.04 -2.61
N ASP A 42 -1.84 -14.97 -3.14
CA ASP A 42 -1.49 -15.83 -4.27
C ASP A 42 -1.74 -15.18 -5.64
N ASP A 43 -2.74 -14.30 -5.71
CA ASP A 43 -3.13 -13.57 -6.91
C ASP A 43 -3.20 -12.06 -6.65
N ALA A 44 -2.10 -11.36 -6.96
CA ALA A 44 -2.00 -9.92 -6.82
C ALA A 44 -2.90 -9.15 -7.81
N ALA A 45 -3.23 -9.74 -8.97
CA ALA A 45 -4.12 -9.09 -9.93
C ALA A 45 -5.55 -9.05 -9.39
N ARG A 46 -6.00 -10.17 -8.81
CA ARG A 46 -7.31 -10.26 -8.14
C ARG A 46 -7.38 -9.40 -6.89
N LEU A 47 -6.31 -9.32 -6.10
CA LEU A 47 -6.22 -8.37 -4.98
C LEU A 47 -6.38 -6.92 -5.48
N ALA A 48 -5.70 -6.55 -6.56
CA ALA A 48 -5.78 -5.21 -7.12
C ALA A 48 -7.22 -4.87 -7.54
N GLU A 49 -7.89 -5.78 -8.26
CA GLU A 49 -9.29 -5.62 -8.63
C GLU A 49 -10.20 -5.51 -7.39
N TYR A 50 -9.99 -6.37 -6.40
CA TYR A 50 -10.79 -6.40 -5.17
C TYR A 50 -10.79 -5.06 -4.42
N ILE A 51 -9.64 -4.39 -4.35
CA ILE A 51 -9.55 -3.07 -3.71
C ILE A 51 -9.89 -1.91 -4.67
N GLY A 52 -10.30 -2.19 -5.91
CA GLY A 52 -10.58 -1.18 -6.93
C GLY A 52 -9.32 -0.43 -7.39
N GLY A 53 -8.20 -1.12 -7.47
CA GLY A 53 -6.92 -0.63 -7.96
C GLY A 53 -6.48 -1.36 -9.24
N ARG A 54 -5.19 -1.26 -9.56
CA ARG A 54 -4.55 -1.94 -10.68
C ARG A 54 -3.13 -2.37 -10.32
N LEU A 55 -2.65 -3.44 -10.94
CA LEU A 55 -1.22 -3.73 -10.91
C LEU A 55 -0.45 -2.60 -11.59
N GLU A 56 0.62 -2.15 -10.93
CA GLU A 56 1.48 -1.08 -11.43
C GLU A 56 2.94 -1.40 -11.09
N PRO A 57 3.58 -2.32 -11.83
CA PRO A 57 4.97 -2.71 -11.60
C PRO A 57 5.93 -1.51 -11.72
N ILE A 58 6.82 -1.36 -10.75
CA ILE A 58 7.84 -0.31 -10.72
C ILE A 58 9.25 -0.83 -11.05
N GLY A 59 9.43 -2.16 -11.14
CA GLY A 59 10.65 -2.80 -11.62
C GLY A 59 11.84 -2.68 -10.66
N ARG A 60 11.58 -2.72 -9.36
CA ARG A 60 12.57 -2.57 -8.27
C ARG A 60 12.64 -3.81 -7.37
N GLY A 61 12.34 -4.98 -7.92
CA GLY A 61 12.37 -6.25 -7.18
C GLY A 61 11.19 -6.45 -6.25
N GLU A 62 10.11 -5.67 -6.42
CA GLU A 62 8.85 -5.93 -5.75
C GLU A 62 8.24 -7.27 -6.19
N SER A 63 7.59 -7.96 -5.26
CA SER A 63 6.75 -9.12 -5.57
C SER A 63 5.51 -8.68 -6.35
N TRP A 64 4.92 -7.57 -5.91
CA TRP A 64 3.83 -6.91 -6.59
C TRP A 64 3.76 -5.45 -6.15
N SER A 65 3.14 -4.64 -6.99
CA SER A 65 2.77 -3.28 -6.66
C SER A 65 1.40 -2.95 -7.22
N ILE A 66 0.59 -2.29 -6.40
CA ILE A 66 -0.80 -1.97 -6.70
C ILE A 66 -1.00 -0.47 -6.55
N ALA A 67 -1.46 0.18 -7.61
CA ALA A 67 -1.89 1.56 -7.58
C ALA A 67 -3.40 1.62 -7.36
N LYS A 68 -3.84 2.54 -6.50
CA LYS A 68 -5.26 2.80 -6.25
C LYS A 68 -5.51 4.30 -6.18
N GLU A 69 -6.43 4.78 -7.00
CA GLU A 69 -6.96 6.13 -6.90
C GLU A 69 -7.84 6.25 -5.64
N VAL A 70 -7.57 7.26 -4.81
CA VAL A 70 -8.31 7.53 -3.56
C VAL A 70 -9.04 8.86 -3.58
N PHE A 71 -8.58 9.80 -4.41
CA PHE A 71 -9.29 11.01 -4.80
C PHE A 71 -9.03 11.30 -6.27
N PRO A 72 -9.88 12.12 -6.93
CA PRO A 72 -9.64 12.55 -8.30
C PRO A 72 -8.21 13.07 -8.51
N GLY A 73 -7.41 12.30 -9.26
CA GLY A 73 -6.03 12.64 -9.58
C GLY A 73 -5.01 12.39 -8.46
N ILE A 74 -5.37 11.70 -7.37
CA ILE A 74 -4.48 11.30 -6.27
C ILE A 74 -4.52 9.78 -6.11
N GLU A 75 -3.36 9.16 -6.18
CA GLU A 75 -3.21 7.71 -6.08
C GLU A 75 -2.24 7.31 -4.96
N ILE A 76 -2.52 6.14 -4.40
CA ILE A 76 -1.65 5.44 -3.46
C ILE A 76 -1.03 4.25 -4.20
N LEU A 77 0.29 4.14 -4.14
CA LEU A 77 1.05 2.97 -4.59
C LEU A 77 1.43 2.12 -3.38
N PHE A 78 0.92 0.90 -3.34
CA PHE A 78 1.35 -0.14 -2.41
C PHE A 78 2.44 -0.96 -3.10
N VAL A 79 3.60 -1.08 -2.47
CA VAL A 79 4.74 -1.86 -2.97
C VAL A 79 5.06 -2.94 -1.96
N PHE A 80 4.95 -4.19 -2.37
CA PHE A 80 5.17 -5.33 -1.51
C PHE A 80 6.36 -6.15 -1.97
N GLN A 81 7.13 -6.60 -0.98
CA GLN A 81 8.24 -7.52 -1.17
C GLN A 81 8.05 -8.66 -0.17
N HIS A 82 8.09 -9.90 -0.67
CA HIS A 82 8.05 -11.10 0.16
C HIS A 82 9.29 -11.15 1.05
N GLY A 83 9.17 -11.76 2.22
CA GLY A 83 10.33 -12.08 3.03
C GLY A 83 11.16 -13.18 2.37
N ASP A 84 12.43 -13.21 2.73
CA ASP A 84 13.34 -14.32 2.46
C ASP A 84 14.07 -14.70 3.76
N ASP A 85 15.03 -15.63 3.66
CA ASP A 85 15.79 -16.12 4.81
C ASP A 85 16.61 -15.03 5.52
N GLU A 86 16.90 -13.90 4.84
CA GLU A 86 17.74 -12.81 5.33
C GLU A 86 16.93 -11.57 5.73
N PHE A 87 15.81 -11.30 5.06
CA PHE A 87 15.03 -10.08 5.21
C PHE A 87 13.53 -10.38 5.40
N PRO A 88 12.87 -9.79 6.40
CA PRO A 88 11.43 -9.97 6.58
C PRO A 88 10.66 -9.29 5.45
N ALA A 89 9.41 -9.73 5.23
CA ALA A 89 8.50 -9.09 4.30
C ALA A 89 8.41 -7.58 4.53
N ASN A 90 8.11 -6.85 3.46
CA ASN A 90 8.07 -5.40 3.49
C ASN A 90 6.89 -4.86 2.68
N LEU A 91 6.08 -4.03 3.32
CA LEU A 91 5.05 -3.23 2.67
C LEU A 91 5.43 -1.76 2.76
N ARG A 92 5.53 -1.10 1.60
CA ARG A 92 5.76 0.33 1.46
C ARG A 92 4.56 0.99 0.81
N VAL A 93 4.23 2.19 1.29
CA VAL A 93 3.19 3.04 0.71
C VAL A 93 3.85 4.31 0.20
N LEU A 94 3.57 4.62 -1.05
CA LEU A 94 3.97 5.86 -1.72
C LEU A 94 2.72 6.53 -2.27
N PHE A 95 2.81 7.84 -2.48
CA PHE A 95 1.71 8.66 -2.96
C PHE A 95 2.15 9.42 -4.20
N PHE A 96 1.22 9.63 -5.12
CA PHE A 96 1.48 10.41 -6.32
C PHE A 96 0.18 10.99 -6.87
N GLY A 97 0.34 11.95 -7.78
CA GLY A 97 -0.79 12.64 -8.40
C GLY A 97 -0.78 14.13 -8.18
N ASP A 98 -1.79 14.79 -8.74
CA ASP A 98 -1.90 16.23 -8.72
C ASP A 98 -2.27 16.71 -7.30
N ARG A 99 -1.61 17.79 -6.86
CA ARG A 99 -1.92 18.45 -5.58
C ARG A 99 -1.78 17.56 -4.34
N ILE A 100 -1.04 16.44 -4.42
CA ILE A 100 -0.74 15.58 -3.26
C ILE A 100 -0.13 16.38 -2.09
N GLU A 101 0.67 17.40 -2.40
CA GLU A 101 1.29 18.31 -1.42
C GLU A 101 0.27 19.21 -0.69
N ASN A 102 -0.97 19.31 -1.19
CA ASN A 102 -2.08 20.05 -0.56
C ASN A 102 -3.03 19.15 0.26
N THR A 103 -2.82 17.83 0.25
CA THR A 103 -3.62 16.89 1.03
C THR A 103 -3.01 16.71 2.41
N ARG A 104 -3.83 16.62 3.45
CA ARG A 104 -3.34 16.40 4.82
C ARG A 104 -2.76 14.99 4.92
N GLY A 105 -1.60 14.86 5.57
CA GLY A 105 -0.97 13.55 5.76
C GLY A 105 -1.80 12.61 6.62
N GLU A 106 -2.62 13.13 7.54
CA GLU A 106 -3.63 12.37 8.29
C GLU A 106 -4.60 11.65 7.35
N ASP A 107 -5.26 12.39 6.44
CA ASP A 107 -6.21 11.82 5.47
C ASP A 107 -5.55 10.74 4.60
N LEU A 108 -4.32 11.00 4.13
CA LEU A 108 -3.56 10.06 3.30
C LEU A 108 -3.17 8.79 4.08
N ALA A 109 -2.77 8.93 5.34
CA ALA A 109 -2.43 7.80 6.21
C ALA A 109 -3.66 6.95 6.52
N ASP A 110 -4.78 7.57 6.88
CA ASP A 110 -6.04 6.88 7.18
C ASP A 110 -6.57 6.12 5.97
N LEU A 111 -6.53 6.73 4.78
CA LEU A 111 -6.92 6.07 3.54
C LEU A 111 -5.99 4.91 3.19
N ALA A 112 -4.68 5.08 3.36
CA ALA A 112 -3.72 3.99 3.14
C ALA A 112 -4.01 2.81 4.08
N VAL A 113 -4.25 3.07 5.37
CA VAL A 113 -4.60 2.03 6.36
C VAL A 113 -5.92 1.36 6.01
N ALA A 114 -6.94 2.13 5.62
CA ALA A 114 -8.22 1.57 5.17
C ALA A 114 -8.07 0.64 3.96
N CYS A 115 -7.22 1.02 3.00
CA CYS A 115 -6.91 0.17 1.85
C CYS A 115 -6.20 -1.12 2.28
N VAL A 116 -5.22 -1.04 3.19
CA VAL A 116 -4.53 -2.24 3.69
C VAL A 116 -5.47 -3.14 4.49
N ASN A 117 -6.38 -2.59 5.28
CA ASN A 117 -7.42 -3.40 5.94
C ASN A 117 -8.32 -4.10 4.91
N HIS A 118 -8.65 -3.43 3.79
CA HIS A 118 -9.38 -4.05 2.70
C HIS A 118 -8.58 -5.17 2.00
N MET A 119 -7.26 -5.01 1.87
CA MET A 119 -6.37 -6.09 1.42
C MET A 119 -6.33 -7.27 2.40
N LEU A 120 -6.34 -7.02 3.71
CA LEU A 120 -6.41 -8.09 4.70
C LEU A 120 -7.76 -8.82 4.68
N ARG A 121 -8.83 -8.11 4.34
CA ARG A 121 -10.14 -8.73 4.09
C ARG A 121 -10.10 -9.66 2.88
N TYR A 122 -9.41 -9.29 1.81
CA TYR A 122 -9.18 -10.20 0.70
C TYR A 122 -8.49 -11.49 1.18
N VAL A 123 -7.38 -11.37 1.92
CA VAL A 123 -6.66 -12.53 2.49
C VAL A 123 -7.59 -13.40 3.35
N ARG A 124 -8.42 -12.78 4.20
CA ARG A 124 -9.43 -13.50 5.00
C ARG A 124 -10.39 -14.31 4.15
N GLU A 125 -10.82 -13.78 3.01
CA GLU A 125 -11.84 -14.39 2.15
C GLU A 125 -11.25 -15.44 1.19
N THR A 126 -9.92 -15.46 0.98
CA THR A 126 -9.25 -16.37 0.04
C THR A 126 -8.38 -17.44 0.70
N VAL A 127 -7.94 -17.23 1.94
CA VAL A 127 -7.08 -18.18 2.67
C VAL A 127 -7.92 -19.03 3.63
N GLN A 128 -7.64 -20.34 3.67
CA GLN A 128 -8.38 -21.29 4.52
C GLN A 128 -8.20 -21.02 6.03
N GLU A 129 -6.98 -20.69 6.45
CA GLU A 129 -6.62 -20.38 7.85
C GLU A 129 -5.94 -19.02 7.91
N PRO A 130 -6.71 -17.91 7.85
CA PRO A 130 -6.12 -16.58 7.83
C PRO A 130 -5.55 -16.20 9.21
N PRO A 131 -4.45 -15.43 9.27
CA PRO A 131 -3.89 -14.94 10.52
C PRO A 131 -4.90 -14.12 11.33
N GLN A 132 -4.73 -14.08 12.66
CA GLN A 132 -5.65 -13.37 13.57
C GLN A 132 -5.86 -11.89 13.19
N ILE A 133 -4.83 -11.23 12.63
CA ILE A 133 -4.94 -9.83 12.21
C ILE A 133 -5.98 -9.62 11.10
N CYS A 134 -6.23 -10.63 10.26
CA CYS A 134 -7.25 -10.58 9.22
C CYS A 134 -8.69 -10.72 9.78
N LEU A 135 -8.85 -11.10 11.05
CA LEU A 135 -10.15 -11.31 11.70
C LEU A 135 -10.63 -10.12 12.52
N ILE A 136 -9.74 -9.17 12.82
CA ILE A 136 -10.00 -8.01 13.68
C ILE A 136 -10.00 -6.67 12.92
N VAL A 137 -9.99 -6.73 11.60
CA VAL A 137 -10.03 -5.59 10.67
C VAL A 137 -11.42 -5.34 10.10
#